data_AF-A0AAX3ZQX0-F1
#
_entry.id   AF-A0AAX3ZQX0-F1
#
_cell.length_a   1.000
_cell.length_b   1.000
_cell.length_c   1.000
_cell.angle_alpha   90.00
_cell.angle_beta   90.00
_cell.angle_gamma   90.00
#
_symmetry.space_group_name_H-M   'P 1'
#
loop_
_entity.id
_entity.type
_entity.pdbx_description
1 polymer ?
#
loop_
_entity_poly.entity_id
_entity_poly.type
_entity_poly.pdbx_seq_one_letter_code
_entity_poly.pdbx_strand_id
1 'polypeptide(L)'
;MSRPRIVIVGAGFAGYRTARTLSRLTRHQADIVLLNPTDYFLYLPLLPQVAAGILEPRRVSVSLSGTLPRVRLVLGEADGIDLDGRTVHYTDPEGGEGTLRYDRLVLAAGSVNKLLPIPGVAEHAHGFRGLPEALYLRDHVTRQVELAAAADDRAECAARCTFVVVGAGYTGTEVAAHGQMYTDAQVRRHPMRTGMRPRWMLLDVAERVLPEMDERLSRTAERVLRQRGVDVRMGTSVKEATHDGVLLTDGTTVDTRTLVWCVGVRPDPLVESLGLPMERGRLLVDPHLQVPGRPELFACGDVAAVPDLTKPGQYTPMTAQHAWRHGKVCAENVAASLGIGGQRRAYRHRDMGFVVDLGGAKAAANPLGVPMSGPAAGAVTRGYHLAAMPGNRVRVAADWLLDAVLPRQAVQLGLVRSWSVPLESASPEVARVPGRPDAGPAGSAGSAGGPGRTEPAERRQGGEPAKARPGEEPAKSQPDGESAKSQPGGEPAKGQPGGEPAKSQPGGEPAKAQPGGEPARKHPGRPGADGASGERHRTSESARPRPAHAPGTSRKAAEPSAAPKPSTGARRSEAPGGTRSSGRTRSPGAPAPTRSAGPPADPGPEPPPNQPPPGPDIAPGPVKRTDGPAVEGDS
;
A
#
# COMPACT_ATOMS: atom_id res chain seq x y z
N MET A 1 36.09 -0.31 19.63
CA MET A 1 35.03 -1.30 19.38
C MET A 1 34.35 -0.97 18.06
N SER A 2 33.84 -1.97 17.34
CA SER A 2 32.93 -1.75 16.21
C SER A 2 31.61 -1.11 16.70
N ARG A 3 30.93 -0.37 15.81
CA ARG A 3 29.60 0.16 16.09
C ARG A 3 28.57 -0.97 15.89
N PRO A 4 27.64 -1.21 16.84
CA PRO A 4 26.59 -2.21 16.66
C PRO A 4 25.73 -1.89 15.45
N ARG A 5 25.41 -2.91 14.67
CA ARG A 5 24.67 -2.81 13.42
C ARG A 5 23.21 -3.20 13.60
N ILE A 6 22.32 -2.30 13.22
CA ILE A 6 20.87 -2.49 13.25
C ILE A 6 20.39 -2.63 11.81
N VAL A 7 19.82 -3.78 11.46
CA VAL A 7 19.15 -3.99 10.17
C VAL A 7 17.64 -3.84 10.37
N ILE A 8 16.99 -3.11 9.47
CA ILE A 8 15.54 -2.92 9.42
C ILE A 8 15.07 -3.41 8.06
N VAL A 9 14.14 -4.36 8.03
CA VAL A 9 13.54 -4.90 6.81
C VAL A 9 12.18 -4.25 6.60
N GLY A 10 11.99 -3.61 5.44
CA GLY A 10 10.78 -2.87 5.08
C GLY A 10 10.81 -1.40 5.54
N ALA A 11 10.45 -0.49 4.63
CA ALA A 11 10.41 0.95 4.87
C ALA A 11 8.99 1.53 4.98
N GLY A 12 7.99 0.70 5.30
CA GLY A 12 6.61 1.13 5.57
C GLY A 12 6.46 1.99 6.84
N PHE A 13 5.21 2.22 7.28
CA PHE A 13 4.88 3.10 8.42
C PHE A 13 5.64 2.78 9.70
N ALA A 14 5.90 1.50 9.98
CA ALA A 14 6.72 1.07 11.10
C ALA A 14 8.22 1.27 10.81
N GLY A 15 8.77 0.63 9.77
CA GLY A 15 10.21 0.63 9.49
C GLY A 15 10.82 2.01 9.26
N TYR A 16 10.18 2.87 8.45
CA TYR A 16 10.61 4.26 8.27
C TYR A 16 10.62 5.03 9.60
N ARG A 17 9.59 4.82 10.44
CA ARG A 17 9.48 5.49 11.73
C ARG A 17 10.49 4.95 12.76
N THR A 18 10.83 3.67 12.69
CA THR A 18 11.92 3.05 13.45
C THR A 18 13.25 3.68 13.05
N ALA A 19 13.61 3.63 11.76
CA ALA A 19 14.85 4.18 11.21
C ALA A 19 15.04 5.67 11.57
N ARG A 20 14.00 6.49 11.36
CA ARG A 20 14.00 7.93 11.68
C ARG A 20 14.18 8.23 13.17
N THR A 21 13.76 7.31 14.05
CA THR A 21 13.83 7.49 15.50
C THR A 21 15.19 6.98 16.03
N LEU A 22 15.64 5.80 15.61
CA LEU A 22 16.98 5.28 15.90
C LEU A 22 18.09 6.24 15.46
N SER A 23 17.98 6.81 14.26
CA SER A 23 18.93 7.79 13.72
C SER A 23 19.13 9.02 14.62
N ARG A 24 18.10 9.40 15.39
CA ARG A 24 18.14 10.51 16.35
C ARG A 24 18.66 10.09 17.73
N LEU A 25 18.30 8.89 18.18
CA LEU A 25 18.71 8.34 19.49
C LEU A 25 20.18 7.93 19.49
N THR A 26 20.60 7.11 18.52
CA THR A 26 21.96 6.56 18.43
C THR A 26 22.98 7.59 17.92
N ARG A 27 22.54 8.51 17.06
CA ARG A 27 23.33 9.55 16.36
C ARG A 27 24.48 9.03 15.49
N HIS A 28 25.51 8.49 16.13
CA HIS A 28 26.75 7.93 15.56
C HIS A 28 27.30 6.75 16.40
N GLN A 29 26.51 6.21 17.33
CA GLN A 29 26.88 5.09 18.20
C GLN A 29 26.49 3.71 17.63
N ALA A 30 25.72 3.69 16.54
CA ALA A 30 25.26 2.47 15.87
C ALA A 30 25.22 2.70 14.34
N ASP A 31 25.27 1.62 13.57
CA ASP A 31 25.14 1.64 12.12
C ASP A 31 23.77 1.11 11.71
N ILE A 32 22.94 1.97 11.12
CA ILE A 32 21.55 1.63 10.77
C ILE A 32 21.50 1.34 9.28
N VAL A 33 21.06 0.13 8.93
CA VAL A 33 20.76 -0.30 7.56
C VAL A 33 19.25 -0.48 7.42
N LEU A 34 18.68 0.04 6.34
CA LEU A 34 17.28 -0.12 5.96
C LEU A 34 17.24 -0.83 4.60
N LEU A 35 16.76 -2.07 4.60
CA LEU A 35 16.55 -2.89 3.41
C LEU A 35 15.09 -2.71 2.95
N ASN A 36 14.90 -2.34 1.69
CA ASN A 36 13.57 -2.13 1.10
C ASN A 36 13.66 -2.19 -0.43
N PRO A 37 12.68 -2.77 -1.16
CA PRO A 37 12.75 -2.90 -2.63
C PRO A 37 12.73 -1.55 -3.37
N THR A 38 12.29 -0.46 -2.73
CA THR A 38 12.21 0.89 -3.33
C THR A 38 12.92 1.97 -2.50
N ASP A 39 13.21 3.13 -3.11
CA ASP A 39 13.88 4.25 -2.45
C ASP A 39 12.96 5.12 -1.56
N TYR A 40 11.68 4.76 -1.40
CA TYR A 40 10.66 5.62 -0.79
C TYR A 40 9.84 4.94 0.32
N PHE A 41 9.43 5.75 1.31
CA PHE A 41 8.29 5.47 2.18
C PHE A 41 6.99 5.86 1.44
N LEU A 42 5.98 5.00 1.43
CA LEU A 42 4.68 5.27 0.80
C LEU A 42 3.63 5.71 1.84
N TYR A 43 3.09 6.92 1.69
CA TYR A 43 1.96 7.40 2.48
C TYR A 43 0.62 6.87 1.94
N LEU A 44 0.34 5.59 2.23
CA LEU A 44 -0.85 4.85 1.80
C LEU A 44 -2.21 5.59 1.93
N PRO A 45 -2.50 6.38 2.99
CA PRO A 45 -3.81 7.04 3.16
C PRO A 45 -4.15 8.14 2.14
N LEU A 46 -3.32 8.38 1.12
CA LEU A 46 -3.63 9.24 -0.02
C LEU A 46 -3.46 8.53 -1.37
N LEU A 47 -3.27 7.20 -1.36
CA LEU A 47 -3.12 6.39 -2.56
C LEU A 47 -4.38 6.40 -3.47
N PRO A 48 -5.63 6.39 -2.95
CA PRO A 48 -6.83 6.55 -3.78
C PRO A 48 -6.88 7.88 -4.56
N GLN A 49 -6.28 8.94 -4.01
CA GLN A 49 -6.17 10.23 -4.70
C GLN A 49 -5.19 10.20 -5.88
N VAL A 50 -4.20 9.30 -5.88
CA VAL A 50 -3.32 9.07 -7.04
C VAL A 50 -4.09 8.36 -8.15
N ALA A 51 -4.86 7.33 -7.80
CA ALA A 51 -5.69 6.59 -8.75
C ALA A 51 -6.80 7.45 -9.41
N ALA A 52 -7.25 8.51 -8.74
CA ALA A 52 -8.21 9.48 -9.28
C ALA A 52 -7.59 10.76 -9.86
N GLY A 53 -6.27 10.80 -10.07
CA GLY A 53 -5.58 11.91 -10.72
C GLY A 53 -5.61 13.25 -9.94
N ILE A 54 -5.77 13.20 -8.61
CA ILE A 54 -5.79 14.37 -7.71
C ILE A 54 -4.38 14.69 -7.21
N LEU A 55 -3.57 13.65 -6.99
CA LEU A 55 -2.17 13.77 -6.55
C LEU A 55 -1.25 12.99 -7.48
N GLU A 56 -0.10 13.57 -7.80
CA GLU A 56 0.94 12.85 -8.53
C GLU A 56 1.62 11.79 -7.65
N PRO A 57 2.08 10.64 -8.21
CA PRO A 57 2.73 9.57 -7.45
C PRO A 57 3.86 10.06 -6.52
N ARG A 58 4.67 10.99 -7.03
CA ARG A 58 5.79 11.61 -6.30
C ARG A 58 5.39 12.47 -5.09
N ARG A 59 4.09 12.65 -4.82
CA ARG A 59 3.56 13.33 -3.63
C ARG A 59 3.42 12.38 -2.44
N VAL A 60 2.94 11.15 -2.67
CA VAL A 60 2.72 10.15 -1.62
C VAL A 60 3.98 9.33 -1.33
N SER A 61 4.89 9.19 -2.29
CA SER A 61 6.24 8.64 -2.07
C SER A 61 7.18 9.68 -1.44
N VAL A 62 7.81 9.35 -0.30
CA VAL A 62 8.80 10.20 0.37
C VAL A 62 10.15 9.50 0.37
N SER A 63 11.15 10.07 -0.33
CA SER A 63 12.50 9.50 -0.45
C SER A 63 13.14 9.19 0.91
N LEU A 64 13.59 7.96 1.08
CA LEU A 64 14.25 7.45 2.27
C LEU A 64 15.62 8.08 2.44
N SER A 65 16.45 8.06 1.40
CA SER A 65 17.78 8.68 1.39
C SER A 65 17.71 10.19 1.70
N GLY A 66 16.75 10.91 1.08
CA GLY A 66 16.54 12.34 1.30
C GLY A 66 15.99 12.72 2.68
N THR A 67 15.42 11.78 3.46
CA THR A 67 14.83 12.05 4.79
C THR A 67 15.49 11.31 5.95
N LEU A 68 16.36 10.34 5.67
CA LEU A 68 17.11 9.53 6.62
C LEU A 68 18.64 9.59 6.36
N PRO A 69 19.29 10.78 6.30
CA PRO A 69 20.69 10.95 5.85
C PRO A 69 21.77 10.38 6.81
N ARG A 70 21.39 9.51 7.76
CA ARG A 70 22.29 8.74 8.64
C ARG A 70 21.92 7.25 8.69
N VAL A 71 21.15 6.79 7.71
CA VAL A 71 20.71 5.40 7.55
C VAL A 71 21.20 4.95 6.18
N ARG A 72 21.92 3.83 6.10
CA ARG A 72 22.27 3.21 4.83
C ARG A 72 21.01 2.56 4.26
N LEU A 73 20.47 3.11 3.19
CA LEU A 73 19.52 2.39 2.35
C LEU A 73 20.26 1.25 1.63
N VAL A 74 19.63 0.09 1.57
CA VAL A 74 19.94 -1.00 0.64
C VAL A 74 18.67 -1.24 -0.17
N LEU A 75 18.78 -1.16 -1.50
CA LEU A 75 17.68 -1.49 -2.39
C LEU A 75 17.68 -3.00 -2.60
N GLY A 76 16.54 -3.62 -2.31
CA GLY A 76 16.36 -5.06 -2.47
C GLY A 76 15.21 -5.62 -1.63
N GLU A 77 14.75 -6.78 -2.04
CA GLU A 77 13.74 -7.59 -1.37
C GLU A 77 14.43 -8.62 -0.47
N ALA A 78 13.90 -8.84 0.74
CA ALA A 78 14.47 -9.81 1.68
C ALA A 78 13.88 -11.19 1.40
N ASP A 79 14.74 -12.15 1.08
CA ASP A 79 14.37 -13.50 0.62
C ASP A 79 14.68 -14.59 1.67
N GLY A 80 15.63 -14.35 2.57
CA GLY A 80 15.97 -15.27 3.66
C GLY A 80 16.48 -14.57 4.93
N ILE A 81 16.26 -15.18 6.09
CA ILE A 81 16.74 -14.69 7.39
C ILE A 81 17.32 -15.89 8.16
N ASP A 82 18.64 -15.88 8.37
CA ASP A 82 19.31 -16.79 9.29
C ASP A 82 19.40 -16.12 10.67
N LEU A 83 18.61 -16.64 11.62
CA LEU A 83 18.53 -16.14 12.98
C LEU A 83 19.75 -16.50 13.85
N ASP A 84 20.51 -17.53 13.47
CA ASP A 84 21.58 -18.11 14.29
C ASP A 84 22.96 -17.60 13.85
N GLY A 85 23.24 -17.55 12.54
CA GLY A 85 24.36 -16.78 11.97
C GLY A 85 24.10 -15.28 11.87
N ARG A 86 22.87 -14.83 12.21
CA ARG A 86 22.42 -13.43 12.29
C ARG A 86 22.63 -12.65 10.99
N THR A 87 22.04 -13.17 9.91
CA THR A 87 22.06 -12.54 8.58
C THR A 87 20.67 -12.40 7.97
N VAL A 88 20.49 -11.33 7.20
CA VAL A 88 19.38 -11.17 6.25
C VAL A 88 19.95 -11.28 4.85
N HIS A 89 19.40 -12.18 4.05
CA HIS A 89 19.67 -12.31 2.62
C HIS A 89 18.73 -11.40 1.84
N TYR A 90 19.18 -10.92 0.69
CA TYR A 90 18.36 -10.07 -0.18
C TYR A 90 18.77 -10.17 -1.63
N THR A 91 17.79 -9.94 -2.51
CA THR A 91 17.97 -9.79 -3.95
C THR A 91 17.71 -8.33 -4.34
N ASP A 92 18.66 -7.73 -5.05
CA ASP A 92 18.56 -6.34 -5.52
C ASP A 92 17.75 -6.21 -6.84
N PRO A 93 17.37 -4.97 -7.26
CA PRO A 93 16.58 -4.75 -8.48
C PRO A 93 17.15 -5.32 -9.80
N GLU A 94 18.42 -5.68 -9.86
CA GLU A 94 19.11 -6.23 -11.03
C GLU A 94 19.38 -7.75 -10.89
N GLY A 95 18.84 -8.37 -9.83
CA GLY A 95 19.05 -9.79 -9.51
C GLY A 95 20.41 -10.08 -8.87
N GLY A 96 21.05 -9.08 -8.25
CA GLY A 96 22.24 -9.27 -7.43
C GLY A 96 21.87 -9.78 -6.04
N GLU A 97 22.43 -10.92 -5.64
CA GLU A 97 22.30 -11.45 -4.27
C GLU A 97 23.23 -10.71 -3.30
N GLY A 98 22.77 -10.52 -2.07
CA GLY A 98 23.55 -9.90 -1.00
C GLY A 98 23.19 -10.40 0.39
N THR A 99 24.03 -10.06 1.37
CA THR A 99 23.85 -10.51 2.77
C THR A 99 24.19 -9.41 3.77
N LEU A 100 23.32 -9.22 4.76
CA LEU A 100 23.41 -8.21 5.81
C LEU A 100 23.49 -8.87 7.19
N ARG A 101 24.71 -9.01 7.74
CA ARG A 101 24.90 -9.34 9.17
C ARG A 101 24.28 -8.27 10.07
N TYR A 102 23.77 -8.64 11.25
CA TYR A 102 23.20 -7.72 12.24
C TYR A 102 23.56 -8.05 13.69
N ASP A 103 23.59 -7.03 14.55
CA ASP A 103 23.52 -7.17 16.02
C ASP A 103 22.07 -7.07 16.52
N ARG A 104 21.22 -6.32 15.78
CA ARG A 104 19.77 -6.21 16.01
C ARG A 104 19.02 -6.22 14.68
N LEU A 105 17.95 -7.01 14.60
CA LEU A 105 17.06 -7.08 13.43
C LEU A 105 15.67 -6.54 13.81
N VAL A 106 15.13 -5.66 12.97
CA VAL A 106 13.74 -5.19 13.05
C VAL A 106 12.98 -5.62 11.80
N LEU A 107 11.97 -6.46 11.99
CA LEU A 107 11.05 -6.87 10.93
C LEU A 107 9.89 -5.87 10.87
N ALA A 108 9.76 -5.21 9.73
CA ALA A 108 8.74 -4.18 9.47
C ALA A 108 8.28 -4.17 8.00
N ALA A 109 8.41 -5.31 7.31
CA ALA A 109 8.02 -5.51 5.89
C ALA A 109 6.55 -5.11 5.66
N GLY A 110 5.67 -5.55 6.56
CA GLY A 110 4.30 -5.07 6.69
C GLY A 110 3.30 -6.17 6.43
N SER A 111 2.64 -6.10 5.28
CA SER A 111 1.53 -6.98 4.93
C SER A 111 1.37 -7.05 3.41
N VAL A 112 0.75 -8.10 2.90
CA VAL A 112 0.38 -8.29 1.49
C VAL A 112 -1.15 -8.38 1.32
N ASN A 113 -1.65 -8.36 0.09
CA ASN A 113 -3.08 -8.54 -0.20
C ASN A 113 -3.57 -9.88 0.38
N LYS A 114 -4.78 -9.90 0.98
CA LYS A 114 -5.39 -11.17 1.36
C LYS A 114 -6.13 -11.77 0.17
N LEU A 115 -5.50 -12.75 -0.47
CA LEU A 115 -6.17 -13.69 -1.36
C LEU A 115 -7.17 -14.53 -0.56
N LEU A 116 -8.34 -14.77 -1.16
CA LEU A 116 -9.29 -15.80 -0.76
C LEU A 116 -9.37 -16.80 -1.92
N PRO A 117 -9.56 -18.11 -1.65
CA PRO A 117 -9.66 -19.13 -2.70
C PRO A 117 -11.01 -19.04 -3.41
N ILE A 118 -11.13 -18.05 -4.30
CA ILE A 118 -12.32 -17.73 -5.08
C ILE A 118 -11.91 -17.81 -6.56
N PRO A 119 -12.53 -18.67 -7.39
CA PRO A 119 -12.10 -18.90 -8.77
C PRO A 119 -12.01 -17.61 -9.60
N GLY A 120 -10.93 -17.47 -10.37
CA GLY A 120 -10.68 -16.32 -11.27
C GLY A 120 -10.29 -15.01 -10.58
N VAL A 121 -10.30 -14.92 -9.24
CA VAL A 121 -10.00 -13.67 -8.52
C VAL A 121 -8.50 -13.37 -8.49
N ALA A 122 -7.60 -14.36 -8.54
CA ALA A 122 -6.16 -14.10 -8.63
C ALA A 122 -5.77 -13.59 -10.03
N GLU A 123 -6.51 -14.03 -11.04
CA GLU A 123 -6.28 -13.88 -12.46
C GLU A 123 -6.94 -12.61 -13.06
N HIS A 124 -8.08 -12.19 -12.51
CA HIS A 124 -8.90 -11.09 -13.06
C HIS A 124 -9.10 -9.91 -12.12
N ALA A 125 -8.77 -10.03 -10.83
CA ALA A 125 -8.85 -8.91 -9.89
C ALA A 125 -7.49 -8.20 -9.73
N HIS A 126 -7.54 -6.90 -9.46
CA HIS A 126 -6.35 -6.09 -9.18
C HIS A 126 -6.36 -5.57 -7.74
N GLY A 127 -5.26 -5.79 -7.01
CA GLY A 127 -5.10 -5.26 -5.66
C GLY A 127 -4.97 -3.72 -5.64
N PHE A 128 -5.09 -3.13 -4.45
CA PHE A 128 -4.89 -1.68 -4.27
C PHE A 128 -4.01 -1.36 -3.04
N ARG A 129 -2.69 -1.49 -3.20
CA ARG A 129 -1.74 -1.44 -2.09
C ARG A 129 -0.47 -0.63 -2.34
N GLY A 130 0.08 -0.67 -3.54
CA GLY A 130 1.29 0.05 -3.93
C GLY A 130 1.07 1.16 -4.95
N LEU A 131 2.19 1.75 -5.37
CA LEU A 131 2.21 2.80 -6.37
C LEU A 131 1.94 2.28 -7.81
N PRO A 132 2.40 1.07 -8.21
CA PRO A 132 2.00 0.44 -9.47
C PRO A 132 0.48 0.24 -9.56
N GLU A 133 -0.17 -0.27 -8.51
CA GLU A 133 -1.61 -0.51 -8.42
C GLU A 133 -2.40 0.78 -8.68
N ALA A 134 -2.03 1.88 -8.04
CA ALA A 134 -2.74 3.14 -8.18
C ALA A 134 -2.57 3.78 -9.56
N LEU A 135 -1.37 3.66 -10.16
CA LEU A 135 -1.12 4.12 -11.52
C LEU A 135 -1.86 3.25 -12.55
N TYR A 136 -1.78 1.94 -12.40
CA TYR A 136 -2.50 0.99 -13.23
C TYR A 136 -4.02 1.20 -13.16
N LEU A 137 -4.60 1.36 -11.96
CA LEU A 137 -6.04 1.57 -11.83
C LEU A 137 -6.49 2.88 -12.52
N ARG A 138 -5.73 3.97 -12.38
CA ARG A 138 -6.03 5.24 -13.10
C ARG A 138 -6.03 5.04 -14.61
N ASP A 139 -4.96 4.45 -15.12
CA ASP A 139 -4.72 4.22 -16.54
C ASP A 139 -5.73 3.21 -17.13
N HIS A 140 -6.07 2.16 -16.37
CA HIS A 140 -7.09 1.18 -16.70
C HIS A 140 -8.48 1.81 -16.75
N VAL A 141 -8.91 2.51 -15.69
CA VAL A 141 -10.23 3.15 -15.61
C VAL A 141 -10.43 4.16 -16.74
N THR A 142 -9.41 4.99 -17.00
CA THR A 142 -9.41 5.92 -18.15
C THR A 142 -9.61 5.16 -19.45
N ARG A 143 -8.81 4.11 -19.69
CA ARG A 143 -8.90 3.27 -20.90
C ARG A 143 -10.27 2.61 -21.07
N GLN A 144 -10.91 2.12 -20.00
CA GLN A 144 -12.26 1.53 -20.13
C GLN A 144 -13.32 2.59 -20.46
N VAL A 145 -13.21 3.80 -19.91
CA VAL A 145 -14.10 4.92 -20.25
C VAL A 145 -13.95 5.31 -21.73
N GLU A 146 -12.73 5.45 -22.25
CA GLU A 146 -12.51 5.80 -23.66
C GLU A 146 -12.94 4.64 -24.60
N LEU A 147 -12.68 3.37 -24.25
CA LEU A 147 -13.13 2.21 -25.02
C LEU A 147 -14.66 2.07 -25.01
N ALA A 148 -15.34 2.36 -23.90
CA ALA A 148 -16.80 2.39 -23.83
C ALA A 148 -17.41 3.54 -24.65
N ALA A 149 -16.73 4.67 -24.78
CA ALA A 149 -17.16 5.80 -25.61
C ALA A 149 -16.98 5.53 -27.12
N ALA A 150 -16.03 4.65 -27.47
CA ALA A 150 -15.78 4.18 -28.83
C ALA A 150 -16.62 2.94 -29.24
N ALA A 151 -17.16 2.18 -28.28
CA ALA A 151 -17.96 1.00 -28.52
C ALA A 151 -19.35 1.34 -29.09
N ASP A 152 -19.74 0.67 -30.18
CA ASP A 152 -21.08 0.77 -30.76
C ASP A 152 -22.09 -0.21 -30.13
N ASP A 153 -21.63 -1.32 -29.54
CA ASP A 153 -22.47 -2.20 -28.73
C ASP A 153 -22.74 -1.62 -27.33
N ARG A 154 -24.01 -1.67 -26.93
CA ARG A 154 -24.50 -1.20 -25.64
C ARG A 154 -24.14 -2.14 -24.48
N ALA A 155 -24.01 -3.45 -24.70
CA ALA A 155 -23.66 -4.39 -23.62
C ALA A 155 -22.18 -4.25 -23.23
N GLU A 156 -21.28 -4.28 -24.22
CA GLU A 156 -19.84 -4.00 -24.03
C GLU A 156 -19.58 -2.60 -23.46
N CYS A 157 -20.34 -1.58 -23.90
CA CYS A 157 -20.30 -0.24 -23.31
C CYS A 157 -20.66 -0.29 -21.81
N ALA A 158 -21.65 -1.10 -21.40
CA ALA A 158 -22.05 -1.28 -20.01
C ALA A 158 -21.02 -2.06 -19.17
N ALA A 159 -20.45 -3.13 -19.71
CA ALA A 159 -19.39 -3.91 -19.05
C ALA A 159 -18.12 -3.05 -18.82
N ARG A 160 -17.75 -2.21 -19.80
CA ARG A 160 -16.63 -1.27 -19.68
C ARG A 160 -16.93 -0.08 -18.77
N CYS A 161 -18.19 0.36 -18.68
CA CYS A 161 -18.62 1.40 -17.74
C CYS A 161 -18.90 0.89 -16.31
N THR A 162 -18.84 -0.42 -16.06
CA THR A 162 -19.09 -1.00 -14.74
C THR A 162 -17.77 -1.31 -14.04
N PHE A 163 -17.64 -0.84 -12.79
CA PHE A 163 -16.45 -0.96 -11.96
C PHE A 163 -16.84 -1.62 -10.64
N VAL A 164 -16.28 -2.80 -10.34
CA VAL A 164 -16.59 -3.56 -9.12
C VAL A 164 -15.44 -3.44 -8.13
N VAL A 165 -15.74 -2.98 -6.91
CA VAL A 165 -14.79 -2.90 -5.79
C VAL A 165 -15.25 -3.83 -4.68
N VAL A 166 -14.39 -4.74 -4.22
CA VAL A 166 -14.70 -5.70 -3.14
C VAL A 166 -13.88 -5.35 -1.90
N GLY A 167 -14.54 -5.22 -0.74
CA GLY A 167 -13.96 -4.76 0.52
C GLY A 167 -14.29 -3.30 0.82
N ALA A 168 -15.38 -3.06 1.55
CA ALA A 168 -15.88 -1.75 1.99
C ALA A 168 -15.22 -1.25 3.29
N GLY A 169 -14.05 -1.77 3.65
CA GLY A 169 -13.12 -1.08 4.55
C GLY A 169 -12.61 0.25 3.96
N TYR A 170 -11.64 0.87 4.62
CA TYR A 170 -11.08 2.18 4.25
C TYR A 170 -10.73 2.28 2.75
N THR A 171 -9.85 1.41 2.27
CA THR A 171 -9.29 1.49 0.91
C THR A 171 -10.37 1.37 -0.18
N GLY A 172 -11.25 0.36 -0.12
CA GLY A 172 -12.27 0.18 -1.15
C GLY A 172 -13.37 1.25 -1.10
N THR A 173 -13.70 1.75 0.10
CA THR A 173 -14.60 2.90 0.27
C THR A 173 -14.06 4.16 -0.40
N GLU A 174 -12.78 4.47 -0.17
CA GLU A 174 -12.12 5.65 -0.77
C GLU A 174 -11.92 5.46 -2.28
N VAL A 175 -11.52 4.27 -2.75
CA VAL A 175 -11.41 3.95 -4.19
C VAL A 175 -12.76 4.09 -4.90
N ALA A 176 -13.86 3.55 -4.35
CA ALA A 176 -15.18 3.68 -4.96
C ALA A 176 -15.67 5.15 -4.96
N ALA A 177 -15.45 5.91 -3.88
CA ALA A 177 -15.82 7.32 -3.81
C ALA A 177 -15.04 8.19 -4.81
N HIS A 178 -13.72 8.02 -4.87
CA HIS A 178 -12.84 8.78 -5.75
C HIS A 178 -12.98 8.36 -7.22
N GLY A 179 -13.12 7.06 -7.49
CA GLY A 179 -13.31 6.49 -8.83
C GLY A 179 -14.64 6.90 -9.48
N GLN A 180 -15.74 6.91 -8.72
CA GLN A 180 -17.01 7.49 -9.15
C GLN A 180 -16.79 8.95 -9.58
N MET A 181 -16.21 9.78 -8.71
CA MET A 181 -16.00 11.20 -9.00
C MET A 181 -15.08 11.44 -10.21
N TYR A 182 -14.12 10.56 -10.46
CA TYR A 182 -13.18 10.63 -11.58
C TYR A 182 -13.84 10.30 -12.92
N THR A 183 -14.44 9.11 -13.04
CA THR A 183 -15.11 8.64 -14.26
C THR A 183 -16.28 9.55 -14.65
N ASP A 184 -17.06 10.00 -13.67
CA ASP A 184 -18.16 10.95 -13.84
C ASP A 184 -17.66 12.35 -14.26
N ALA A 185 -16.40 12.71 -13.98
CA ALA A 185 -15.76 13.93 -14.49
C ALA A 185 -15.22 13.79 -15.93
N GLN A 186 -14.80 12.58 -16.36
CA GLN A 186 -14.52 12.31 -17.78
C GLN A 186 -15.81 12.37 -18.61
N VAL A 187 -16.85 11.63 -18.23
CA VAL A 187 -18.10 11.53 -19.02
C VAL A 187 -18.89 12.84 -19.05
N ARG A 188 -18.70 13.75 -18.08
CA ARG A 188 -19.19 15.14 -18.17
C ARG A 188 -18.50 16.00 -19.24
N ARG A 189 -17.27 15.67 -19.63
CA ARG A 189 -16.48 16.40 -20.64
C ARG A 189 -16.65 15.79 -22.02
N HIS A 190 -16.64 14.46 -22.09
CA HIS A 190 -16.87 13.69 -23.30
C HIS A 190 -18.00 12.69 -23.04
N PRO A 191 -19.27 13.06 -23.30
CA PRO A 191 -20.40 12.17 -23.08
C PRO A 191 -20.34 10.92 -23.96
N MET A 192 -20.67 9.77 -23.37
CA MET A 192 -20.84 8.49 -24.09
C MET A 192 -21.89 8.63 -25.20
N ARG A 193 -21.64 8.08 -26.40
CA ARG A 193 -22.63 8.01 -27.51
C ARG A 193 -23.98 7.46 -27.06
N THR A 194 -23.94 6.45 -26.18
CA THR A 194 -25.08 5.73 -25.62
C THR A 194 -25.85 6.49 -24.53
N GLY A 195 -25.38 7.68 -24.12
CA GLY A 195 -25.89 8.43 -22.97
C GLY A 195 -25.58 7.78 -21.61
N MET A 196 -24.77 6.72 -21.61
CA MET A 196 -24.49 5.90 -20.44
C MET A 196 -23.64 6.64 -19.39
N ARG A 197 -23.80 6.25 -18.12
CA ARG A 197 -23.00 6.74 -17.00
C ARG A 197 -22.16 5.62 -16.38
N PRO A 198 -20.96 5.92 -15.86
CA PRO A 198 -20.17 4.97 -15.08
C PRO A 198 -20.95 4.43 -13.88
N ARG A 199 -20.94 3.11 -13.70
CA ARG A 199 -21.54 2.41 -12.55
C ARG A 199 -20.42 1.90 -11.65
N TRP A 200 -20.40 2.35 -10.40
CA TRP A 200 -19.49 1.85 -9.38
C TRP A 200 -20.24 0.98 -8.39
N MET A 201 -19.78 -0.25 -8.18
CA MET A 201 -20.32 -1.18 -7.20
C MET A 201 -19.32 -1.34 -6.05
N LEU A 202 -19.81 -1.32 -4.80
CA LEU A 202 -19.00 -1.56 -3.61
C LEU A 202 -19.60 -2.73 -2.82
N LEU A 203 -18.86 -3.84 -2.79
CA LEU A 203 -19.28 -5.12 -2.20
C LEU A 203 -18.53 -5.39 -0.89
N ASP A 204 -19.19 -5.93 0.12
CA ASP A 204 -18.55 -6.50 1.31
C ASP A 204 -19.44 -7.57 1.96
N VAL A 205 -18.83 -8.56 2.60
CA VAL A 205 -19.53 -9.57 3.44
C VAL A 205 -19.99 -8.99 4.79
N ALA A 206 -19.38 -7.90 5.25
CA ALA A 206 -19.80 -7.18 6.44
C ALA A 206 -21.18 -6.52 6.26
N GLU A 207 -21.90 -6.30 7.36
CA GLU A 207 -23.22 -5.65 7.39
C GLU A 207 -23.18 -4.16 7.04
N ARG A 208 -22.01 -3.51 7.15
CA ARG A 208 -21.83 -2.05 7.09
C ARG A 208 -20.53 -1.65 6.41
N VAL A 209 -20.59 -0.58 5.62
CA VAL A 209 -19.42 0.15 5.11
C VAL A 209 -18.58 0.66 6.28
N LEU A 210 -17.25 0.54 6.17
CA LEU A 210 -16.28 0.88 7.23
C LEU A 210 -16.65 0.19 8.56
N PRO A 211 -16.61 -1.16 8.62
CA PRO A 211 -17.09 -1.90 9.80
C PRO A 211 -16.25 -1.65 11.06
N GLU A 212 -15.01 -1.19 10.93
CA GLU A 212 -14.13 -0.81 12.05
C GLU A 212 -14.47 0.56 12.66
N MET A 213 -15.34 1.34 12.02
CA MET A 213 -15.80 2.65 12.50
C MET A 213 -17.07 2.56 13.35
N ASP A 214 -17.35 3.64 14.09
CA ASP A 214 -18.64 3.81 14.74
C ASP A 214 -19.79 3.83 13.73
N GLU A 215 -20.93 3.30 14.16
CA GLU A 215 -22.09 3.04 13.32
C GLU A 215 -22.70 4.33 12.72
N ARG A 216 -22.47 5.49 13.34
CA ARG A 216 -22.95 6.80 12.83
C ARG A 216 -22.10 7.27 11.66
N LEU A 217 -20.81 6.97 11.63
CA LEU A 217 -19.95 7.17 10.46
C LEU A 217 -20.25 6.18 9.34
N SER A 218 -20.36 4.87 9.62
CA SER A 218 -20.69 3.86 8.59
C SER A 218 -21.92 4.27 7.77
N ARG A 219 -23.04 4.56 8.46
CA ARG A 219 -24.29 5.04 7.85
C ARG A 219 -24.16 6.40 7.15
N THR A 220 -23.14 7.19 7.47
CA THR A 220 -22.89 8.49 6.83
C THR A 220 -22.00 8.36 5.59
N ALA A 221 -21.01 7.48 5.61
CA ALA A 221 -20.23 7.12 4.43
C ALA A 221 -21.10 6.44 3.39
N GLU A 222 -21.89 5.43 3.78
CA GLU A 222 -22.85 4.76 2.90
C GLU A 222 -23.84 5.75 2.26
N ARG A 223 -24.44 6.64 3.06
CA ARG A 223 -25.35 7.68 2.55
C ARG A 223 -24.67 8.59 1.53
N VAL A 224 -23.41 8.96 1.75
CA VAL A 224 -22.62 9.79 0.83
C VAL A 224 -22.26 9.03 -0.46
N LEU A 225 -21.91 7.74 -0.37
CA LEU A 225 -21.68 6.86 -1.51
C LEU A 225 -22.94 6.68 -2.37
N ARG A 226 -24.07 6.30 -1.75
CA ARG A 226 -25.36 6.13 -2.45
C ARG A 226 -25.84 7.46 -3.07
N GLN A 227 -25.66 8.60 -2.40
CA GLN A 227 -25.93 9.93 -2.97
C GLN A 227 -25.04 10.32 -4.17
N ARG A 228 -23.99 9.55 -4.49
CA ARG A 228 -23.18 9.68 -5.70
C ARG A 228 -23.48 8.61 -6.77
N GLY A 229 -24.45 7.73 -6.54
CA GLY A 229 -24.76 6.63 -7.46
C GLY A 229 -23.81 5.43 -7.34
N VAL A 230 -23.12 5.25 -6.21
CA VAL A 230 -22.42 3.98 -5.92
C VAL A 230 -23.44 2.95 -5.45
N ASP A 231 -23.49 1.81 -6.14
CA ASP A 231 -24.29 0.62 -5.81
C ASP A 231 -23.58 -0.16 -4.68
N VAL A 232 -23.88 0.23 -3.44
CA VAL A 232 -23.31 -0.40 -2.23
C VAL A 232 -24.14 -1.64 -1.86
N ARG A 233 -23.51 -2.81 -1.81
CA ARG A 233 -24.13 -4.10 -1.43
C ARG A 233 -23.35 -4.75 -0.28
N MET A 234 -23.94 -4.70 0.90
CA MET A 234 -23.42 -5.32 2.12
C MET A 234 -23.96 -6.75 2.25
N GLY A 235 -23.28 -7.60 3.02
CA GLY A 235 -23.54 -9.05 3.04
C GLY A 235 -23.32 -9.78 1.69
N THR A 236 -22.62 -9.16 0.74
CA THR A 236 -22.48 -9.64 -0.65
C THR A 236 -21.02 -9.57 -1.10
N SER A 237 -20.53 -10.62 -1.76
CA SER A 237 -19.16 -10.68 -2.31
C SER A 237 -19.16 -11.28 -3.71
N VAL A 238 -17.98 -11.40 -4.32
CA VAL A 238 -17.74 -12.23 -5.50
C VAL A 238 -17.66 -13.71 -5.08
N LYS A 239 -18.33 -14.57 -5.85
CA LYS A 239 -18.28 -16.04 -5.76
C LYS A 239 -17.32 -16.64 -6.79
N GLU A 240 -17.19 -16.00 -7.94
CA GLU A 240 -16.34 -16.39 -9.08
C GLU A 240 -16.13 -15.15 -9.99
N ALA A 241 -14.95 -15.02 -10.59
CA ALA A 241 -14.63 -13.96 -11.53
C ALA A 241 -14.19 -14.55 -12.88
N THR A 242 -14.43 -13.80 -13.97
CA THR A 242 -14.00 -14.15 -15.33
C THR A 242 -13.38 -12.92 -16.01
N HIS A 243 -12.87 -13.08 -17.23
CA HIS A 243 -12.37 -11.98 -18.06
C HIS A 243 -13.45 -10.93 -18.42
N ASP A 244 -14.73 -11.33 -18.41
CA ASP A 244 -15.85 -10.53 -18.90
C ASP A 244 -16.79 -10.05 -17.78
N GLY A 245 -16.70 -10.62 -16.58
CA GLY A 245 -17.54 -10.23 -15.44
C GLY A 245 -17.27 -10.95 -14.13
N VAL A 246 -18.22 -10.84 -13.19
CA VAL A 246 -18.21 -11.56 -11.91
C VAL A 246 -19.57 -12.18 -11.60
N LEU A 247 -19.56 -13.38 -11.00
CA LEU A 247 -20.71 -13.97 -10.34
C LEU A 247 -20.67 -13.59 -8.85
N LEU A 248 -21.75 -13.03 -8.33
CA LEU A 248 -21.85 -12.63 -6.93
C LEU A 248 -22.40 -13.76 -6.05
N THR A 249 -22.19 -13.65 -4.73
CA THR A 249 -22.70 -14.60 -3.73
C THR A 249 -24.23 -14.63 -3.62
N ASP A 250 -24.91 -13.59 -4.12
CA ASP A 250 -26.38 -13.52 -4.23
C ASP A 250 -26.93 -14.22 -5.51
N GLY A 251 -26.05 -14.72 -6.38
CA GLY A 251 -26.40 -15.33 -7.66
C GLY A 251 -26.48 -14.34 -8.84
N THR A 252 -26.30 -13.04 -8.61
CA THR A 252 -26.26 -12.02 -9.69
C THR A 252 -24.97 -12.15 -10.49
N THR A 253 -25.05 -12.26 -11.81
CA THR A 253 -23.92 -11.98 -12.71
C THR A 253 -23.82 -10.47 -12.97
N VAL A 254 -22.60 -9.94 -12.98
CA VAL A 254 -22.30 -8.55 -13.31
C VAL A 254 -21.19 -8.52 -14.36
N ASP A 255 -21.55 -8.11 -15.58
CA ASP A 255 -20.57 -7.88 -16.64
C ASP A 255 -19.68 -6.68 -16.25
N THR A 256 -18.37 -6.87 -16.26
CA THR A 256 -17.40 -5.85 -15.84
C THR A 256 -16.04 -6.10 -16.46
N ARG A 257 -15.36 -5.04 -16.89
CA ARG A 257 -13.94 -5.10 -17.28
C ARG A 257 -12.98 -4.68 -16.17
N THR A 258 -13.49 -4.32 -14.99
CA THR A 258 -12.68 -3.86 -13.84
C THR A 258 -13.15 -4.48 -12.52
N LEU A 259 -12.33 -5.35 -11.95
CA LEU A 259 -12.48 -5.89 -10.60
C LEU A 259 -11.33 -5.42 -9.71
N VAL A 260 -11.64 -4.68 -8.64
CA VAL A 260 -10.67 -4.14 -7.67
C VAL A 260 -10.82 -4.85 -6.33
N TRP A 261 -9.74 -5.45 -5.85
CA TRP A 261 -9.71 -6.25 -4.63
C TRP A 261 -9.09 -5.48 -3.45
N CYS A 262 -9.94 -5.05 -2.53
CA CYS A 262 -9.59 -4.35 -1.30
C CYS A 262 -9.93 -5.18 -0.04
N VAL A 263 -10.12 -6.51 -0.17
CA VAL A 263 -10.60 -7.40 0.90
C VAL A 263 -9.50 -7.73 1.91
N GLY A 264 -9.16 -6.74 2.74
CA GLY A 264 -8.26 -6.90 3.87
C GLY A 264 -6.80 -7.21 3.48
N VAL A 265 -6.04 -7.66 4.47
CA VAL A 265 -4.59 -7.86 4.39
C VAL A 265 -4.17 -9.11 5.15
N ARG A 266 -3.08 -9.74 4.75
CA ARG A 266 -2.36 -10.73 5.57
C ARG A 266 -0.92 -10.25 5.83
N PRO A 267 -0.24 -10.73 6.88
CA PRO A 267 1.17 -10.41 7.13
C PRO A 267 2.07 -10.76 5.95
N ASP A 268 3.25 -10.15 5.93
CA ASP A 268 4.28 -10.45 4.93
C ASP A 268 4.78 -11.91 5.06
N PRO A 269 4.83 -12.71 3.98
CA PRO A 269 5.24 -14.12 4.04
C PRO A 269 6.64 -14.35 4.60
N LEU A 270 7.54 -13.34 4.54
CA LEU A 270 8.90 -13.43 5.05
C LEU A 270 8.98 -13.85 6.52
N VAL A 271 7.96 -13.53 7.35
CA VAL A 271 7.98 -13.98 8.75
C VAL A 271 7.57 -15.44 8.92
N GLU A 272 6.79 -15.99 7.98
CA GLU A 272 6.29 -17.38 8.01
C GLU A 272 7.45 -18.38 7.91
N SER A 273 8.53 -18.03 7.19
CA SER A 273 9.74 -18.86 7.05
C SER A 273 10.56 -19.02 8.34
N LEU A 274 10.36 -18.18 9.36
CA LEU A 274 11.17 -18.15 10.57
C LEU A 274 10.91 -19.32 11.54
N GLY A 275 9.81 -20.06 11.37
CA GLY A 275 9.42 -21.14 12.29
C GLY A 275 9.07 -20.69 13.72
N LEU A 276 8.88 -19.38 13.93
CA LEU A 276 8.63 -18.78 15.25
C LEU A 276 7.12 -18.71 15.58
N PRO A 277 6.73 -18.64 16.87
CA PRO A 277 5.32 -18.59 17.29
C PRO A 277 4.52 -17.40 16.71
N MET A 278 3.26 -17.65 16.32
CA MET A 278 2.41 -16.66 15.63
C MET A 278 0.95 -16.60 16.11
N GLU A 279 0.31 -15.45 15.88
CA GLU A 279 -1.15 -15.26 15.89
C GLU A 279 -1.62 -14.83 14.49
N ARG A 280 -2.29 -15.73 13.76
CA ARG A 280 -2.86 -15.49 12.42
C ARG A 280 -1.81 -14.97 11.40
N GLY A 281 -0.67 -15.64 11.33
CA GLY A 281 0.47 -15.28 10.46
C GLY A 281 1.31 -14.10 10.98
N ARG A 282 0.94 -13.47 12.09
CA ARG A 282 1.74 -12.39 12.70
C ARG A 282 2.67 -12.95 13.76
N LEU A 283 3.94 -12.59 13.70
CA LEU A 283 4.96 -12.98 14.65
C LEU A 283 4.62 -12.48 16.06
N LEU A 284 4.60 -13.36 17.05
CA LEU A 284 4.33 -13.00 18.45
C LEU A 284 5.49 -12.15 19.00
N VAL A 285 5.14 -11.01 19.60
CA VAL A 285 6.07 -10.13 20.30
C VAL A 285 5.56 -9.81 21.70
N ASP A 286 6.49 -9.48 22.60
CA ASP A 286 6.15 -8.94 23.90
C ASP A 286 5.65 -7.47 23.78
N PRO A 287 5.16 -6.86 24.87
CA PRO A 287 4.76 -5.46 24.85
C PRO A 287 5.88 -4.46 24.50
N HIS A 288 7.15 -4.86 24.50
CA HIS A 288 8.30 -4.05 24.07
C HIS A 288 8.63 -4.25 22.58
N LEU A 289 7.81 -4.98 21.83
CA LEU A 289 8.01 -5.34 20.41
C LEU A 289 9.24 -6.24 20.16
N GLN A 290 9.74 -6.91 21.20
CA GLN A 290 10.79 -7.93 21.11
C GLN A 290 10.16 -9.31 20.94
N VAL A 291 10.77 -10.16 20.11
CA VAL A 291 10.34 -11.55 19.97
C VAL A 291 10.81 -12.37 21.19
N PRO A 292 9.92 -13.13 21.87
CA PRO A 292 10.31 -13.99 22.99
C PRO A 292 11.42 -14.98 22.59
N GLY A 293 12.42 -15.16 23.46
CA GLY A 293 13.55 -16.05 23.23
C GLY A 293 14.63 -15.54 22.25
N ARG A 294 14.36 -14.50 21.46
CA ARG A 294 15.30 -13.94 20.46
C ARG A 294 15.67 -12.49 20.82
N PRO A 295 16.65 -12.25 21.72
CA PRO A 295 16.95 -10.92 22.27
C PRO A 295 17.54 -9.93 21.25
N GLU A 296 17.97 -10.42 20.08
CA GLU A 296 18.39 -9.60 18.93
C GLU A 296 17.24 -9.19 18.00
N LEU A 297 16.08 -9.85 18.11
CA LEU A 297 14.97 -9.74 17.15
C LEU A 297 13.80 -8.91 17.68
N PHE A 298 13.31 -8.01 16.84
CA PHE A 298 12.15 -7.17 17.07
C PHE A 298 11.24 -7.21 15.84
N ALA A 299 9.92 -7.07 16.03
CA ALA A 299 8.97 -6.96 14.94
C ALA A 299 7.94 -5.86 15.22
N CYS A 300 7.58 -5.07 14.22
CA CYS A 300 6.69 -3.93 14.40
C CYS A 300 5.86 -3.59 13.15
N GLY A 301 4.67 -3.01 13.39
CA GLY A 301 3.66 -2.87 12.34
C GLY A 301 2.93 -4.17 12.08
N ASP A 302 2.47 -4.37 10.85
CA ASP A 302 1.50 -5.39 10.49
C ASP A 302 2.00 -6.84 10.60
N VAL A 303 3.32 -7.07 10.47
CA VAL A 303 3.95 -8.39 10.70
C VAL A 303 3.89 -8.86 12.16
N ALA A 304 3.61 -7.96 13.11
CA ALA A 304 3.76 -8.22 14.54
C ALA A 304 2.39 -8.30 15.25
N ALA A 305 2.21 -9.37 16.01
CA ALA A 305 1.10 -9.51 16.95
C ALA A 305 1.43 -8.75 18.23
N VAL A 306 1.39 -7.41 18.18
CA VAL A 306 1.68 -6.54 19.33
C VAL A 306 0.49 -6.59 20.31
N PRO A 307 0.68 -7.01 21.58
CA PRO A 307 -0.39 -7.08 22.57
C PRO A 307 -1.02 -5.71 22.86
N ASP A 308 -2.34 -5.61 22.94
CA ASP A 308 -3.03 -4.37 23.26
C ASP A 308 -3.20 -4.21 24.79
N LEU A 309 -2.30 -3.43 25.41
CA LEU A 309 -2.40 -3.09 26.82
C LEU A 309 -3.59 -2.20 27.21
N THR A 310 -4.46 -1.83 26.26
CA THR A 310 -5.78 -1.21 26.53
C THR A 310 -6.94 -2.19 26.40
N LYS A 311 -6.72 -3.37 25.80
CA LYS A 311 -7.69 -4.45 25.60
C LYS A 311 -7.03 -5.81 25.90
N PRO A 312 -6.86 -6.19 27.18
CA PRO A 312 -6.15 -7.42 27.57
C PRO A 312 -6.70 -8.67 26.85
N GLY A 313 -5.80 -9.55 26.41
CA GLY A 313 -6.13 -10.72 25.60
C GLY A 313 -6.33 -10.44 24.10
N GLN A 314 -6.32 -9.17 23.68
CA GLN A 314 -6.37 -8.79 22.26
C GLN A 314 -5.00 -8.29 21.75
N TYR A 315 -4.85 -8.31 20.44
CA TYR A 315 -3.72 -7.75 19.73
C TYR A 315 -4.16 -6.51 18.95
N THR A 316 -3.24 -5.57 18.78
CA THR A 316 -3.49 -4.35 18.01
C THR A 316 -3.90 -4.65 16.55
N PRO A 317 -4.77 -3.83 15.94
CA PRO A 317 -5.16 -3.97 14.54
C PRO A 317 -4.05 -3.48 13.59
N MET A 318 -4.01 -4.07 12.39
CA MET A 318 -3.07 -3.76 11.30
C MET A 318 -3.45 -2.40 10.66
N THR A 319 -2.99 -1.30 11.25
CA THR A 319 -3.26 0.06 10.73
C THR A 319 -2.02 0.94 10.72
N ALA A 320 -1.98 1.88 9.78
CA ALA A 320 -0.90 2.88 9.68
C ALA A 320 -0.70 3.70 10.97
N GLN A 321 -1.77 3.95 11.74
CA GLN A 321 -1.66 4.61 13.06
C GLN A 321 -0.89 3.73 14.05
N HIS A 322 -1.23 2.45 14.14
CA HIS A 322 -0.53 1.50 15.01
C HIS A 322 0.91 1.30 14.55
N ALA A 323 1.15 1.00 13.28
CA ALA A 323 2.50 0.83 12.71
C ALA A 323 3.43 2.03 13.00
N TRP A 324 2.95 3.26 12.81
CA TRP A 324 3.74 4.47 13.12
C TRP A 324 4.06 4.62 14.62
N ARG A 325 3.13 4.24 15.51
CA ARG A 325 3.36 4.28 16.96
C ARG A 325 4.30 3.14 17.39
N HIS A 326 4.11 1.93 16.85
CA HIS A 326 4.96 0.75 17.03
C HIS A 326 6.41 1.07 16.65
N GLY A 327 6.66 1.68 15.48
CA GLY A 327 8.01 2.01 15.03
C GLY A 327 8.76 3.00 15.95
N LYS A 328 8.04 3.93 16.60
CA LYS A 328 8.66 4.82 17.62
C LYS A 328 9.12 4.02 18.85
N VAL A 329 8.26 3.15 19.37
CA VAL A 329 8.55 2.36 20.59
C VAL A 329 9.59 1.28 20.33
N CYS A 330 9.53 0.62 19.17
CA CYS A 330 10.53 -0.32 18.69
C CYS A 330 11.92 0.33 18.62
N ALA A 331 12.04 1.55 18.05
CA ALA A 331 13.31 2.27 18.06
C ALA A 331 13.83 2.63 19.46
N GLU A 332 12.96 2.99 20.39
CA GLU A 332 13.34 3.26 21.78
C GLU A 332 13.84 1.97 22.47
N ASN A 333 13.23 0.82 22.19
CA ASN A 333 13.59 -0.47 22.78
C ASN A 333 14.81 -1.13 22.14
N VAL A 334 14.99 -1.01 20.83
CA VAL A 334 16.20 -1.45 20.13
C VAL A 334 17.41 -0.65 20.62
N ALA A 335 17.29 0.67 20.77
CA ALA A 335 18.36 1.50 21.35
C ALA A 335 18.67 1.09 22.80
N ALA A 336 17.64 0.93 23.65
CA ALA A 336 17.80 0.43 25.02
C ALA A 336 18.48 -0.95 25.07
N SER A 337 18.20 -1.84 24.12
CA SER A 337 18.83 -3.18 24.01
C SER A 337 20.32 -3.16 23.64
N LEU A 338 20.86 -1.99 23.29
CA LEU A 338 22.28 -1.73 23.02
C LEU A 338 22.92 -0.84 24.10
N GLY A 339 22.21 -0.57 25.21
CA GLY A 339 22.66 0.38 26.25
C GLY A 339 22.55 1.86 25.84
N ILE A 340 21.89 2.18 24.72
CA ILE A 340 21.83 3.52 24.16
C ILE A 340 20.50 4.19 24.54
N GLY A 341 20.56 5.19 25.42
CA GLY A 341 19.41 6.03 25.78
C GLY A 341 18.76 5.64 27.10
N GLY A 342 17.44 5.44 27.08
CA GLY A 342 16.65 5.14 28.29
C GLY A 342 16.34 3.65 28.47
N GLN A 343 15.59 3.33 29.53
CA GLN A 343 15.03 2.00 29.73
C GLN A 343 14.00 1.63 28.65
N ARG A 344 13.77 0.31 28.48
CA ARG A 344 12.72 -0.24 27.61
C ARG A 344 11.33 0.30 28.02
N ARG A 345 10.43 0.42 27.04
CA ARG A 345 9.08 0.96 27.16
C ARG A 345 8.05 0.03 26.53
N ALA A 346 7.06 -0.39 27.30
CA ALA A 346 5.94 -1.14 26.78
C ALA A 346 5.05 -0.27 25.87
N TYR A 347 4.51 -0.85 24.80
CA TYR A 347 3.59 -0.19 23.90
C TYR A 347 2.27 0.12 24.62
N ARG A 348 1.92 1.40 24.66
CA ARG A 348 0.61 1.90 25.11
C ARG A 348 0.16 2.97 24.14
N HIS A 349 -1.14 3.04 23.92
CA HIS A 349 -1.73 4.00 22.99
C HIS A 349 -2.97 4.65 23.59
N ARG A 350 -3.47 5.69 22.90
CA ARG A 350 -4.80 6.27 23.11
C ARG A 350 -5.50 6.26 21.76
N ASP A 351 -6.81 6.11 21.74
CA ASP A 351 -7.57 6.38 20.53
C ASP A 351 -7.44 7.88 20.16
N MET A 352 -7.48 8.18 18.87
CA MET A 352 -7.51 9.54 18.32
C MET A 352 -8.67 9.73 17.34
N GLY A 353 -9.51 8.71 17.16
CA GLY A 353 -10.50 8.64 16.11
C GLY A 353 -9.88 8.36 14.73
N PHE A 354 -10.76 8.39 13.73
CA PHE A 354 -10.45 8.06 12.35
C PHE A 354 -11.07 9.09 11.40
N VAL A 355 -10.44 9.27 10.24
CA VAL A 355 -10.92 10.09 9.13
C VAL A 355 -10.95 9.23 7.88
N VAL A 356 -11.86 9.54 6.95
CA VAL A 356 -12.00 8.85 5.65
C VAL A 356 -12.22 9.92 4.59
N ASP A 357 -11.36 9.96 3.57
CA ASP A 357 -11.58 10.90 2.47
C ASP A 357 -12.57 10.34 1.46
N LEU A 358 -13.85 10.63 1.71
CA LEU A 358 -14.91 10.38 0.72
C LEU A 358 -14.84 11.38 -0.45
N GLY A 359 -13.87 12.28 -0.52
CA GLY A 359 -13.61 13.16 -1.66
C GLY A 359 -14.47 14.43 -1.73
N GLY A 360 -13.88 15.51 -2.25
CA GLY A 360 -14.57 16.77 -2.57
C GLY A 360 -15.26 17.44 -1.38
N ALA A 361 -16.39 18.09 -1.64
CA ALA A 361 -17.14 18.85 -0.63
C ALA A 361 -18.02 17.98 0.31
N LYS A 362 -18.11 16.65 0.08
CA LYS A 362 -18.89 15.70 0.89
C LYS A 362 -17.97 14.65 1.54
N ALA A 363 -17.08 15.09 2.42
CA ALA A 363 -16.30 14.21 3.27
C ALA A 363 -17.06 13.82 4.56
N ALA A 364 -16.58 12.78 5.26
CA ALA A 364 -17.03 12.41 6.60
C ALA A 364 -15.80 12.14 7.49
N ALA A 365 -15.76 12.72 8.69
CA ALA A 365 -14.58 12.67 9.55
C ALA A 365 -15.00 12.54 11.02
N ASN A 366 -14.22 11.83 11.83
CA ASN A 366 -14.46 11.76 13.27
C ASN A 366 -13.17 12.06 14.07
N PRO A 367 -12.68 13.30 14.03
CA PRO A 367 -11.60 13.73 14.91
C PRO A 367 -12.03 13.59 16.38
N LEU A 368 -11.29 12.77 17.15
CA LEU A 368 -11.44 12.66 18.61
C LEU A 368 -12.86 12.30 19.12
N GLY A 369 -13.71 11.68 18.29
CA GLY A 369 -15.09 11.31 18.68
C GLY A 369 -16.17 12.36 18.35
N VAL A 370 -15.84 13.46 17.66
CA VAL A 370 -16.81 14.43 17.12
C VAL A 370 -17.14 14.10 15.65
N PRO A 371 -18.31 13.52 15.32
CA PRO A 371 -18.68 13.17 13.95
C PRO A 371 -19.02 14.42 13.13
N MET A 372 -18.20 14.71 12.12
CA MET A 372 -18.32 15.83 11.19
C MET A 372 -18.64 15.35 9.76
N SER A 373 -19.31 16.19 8.97
CA SER A 373 -19.54 15.94 7.55
C SER A 373 -19.42 17.22 6.70
N GLY A 374 -19.33 17.07 5.38
CA GLY A 374 -19.29 18.19 4.44
C GLY A 374 -17.91 18.88 4.35
N PRO A 375 -17.85 20.15 3.94
CA PRO A 375 -16.58 20.85 3.69
C PRO A 375 -15.67 20.95 4.91
N ALA A 376 -16.24 21.09 6.12
CA ALA A 376 -15.48 21.14 7.36
C ALA A 376 -14.79 19.81 7.67
N ALA A 377 -15.46 18.67 7.43
CA ALA A 377 -14.83 17.36 7.53
C ALA A 377 -13.70 17.17 6.51
N GLY A 378 -13.85 17.71 5.30
CA GLY A 378 -12.82 17.69 4.26
C GLY A 378 -11.59 18.51 4.65
N ALA A 379 -11.79 19.70 5.22
CA ALA A 379 -10.72 20.55 5.74
C ALA A 379 -9.95 19.88 6.90
N VAL A 380 -10.65 19.25 7.85
CA VAL A 380 -10.04 18.48 8.95
C VAL A 380 -9.26 17.28 8.43
N THR A 381 -9.82 16.51 7.50
CA THR A 381 -9.17 15.31 6.93
C THR A 381 -7.89 15.70 6.18
N ARG A 382 -7.96 16.71 5.31
CA ARG A 382 -6.79 17.29 4.62
C ARG A 382 -5.74 17.80 5.62
N GLY A 383 -6.16 18.50 6.67
CA GLY A 383 -5.27 18.97 7.75
C GLY A 383 -4.58 17.82 8.50
N TYR A 384 -5.30 16.75 8.82
CA TYR A 384 -4.76 15.55 9.44
C TYR A 384 -3.68 14.90 8.58
N HIS A 385 -3.93 14.67 7.29
CA HIS A 385 -2.94 14.07 6.41
C HIS A 385 -1.69 14.96 6.26
N LEU A 386 -1.85 16.27 6.11
CA LEU A 386 -0.72 17.21 6.09
C LEU A 386 0.08 17.20 7.41
N ALA A 387 -0.58 17.04 8.56
CA ALA A 387 0.07 16.92 9.86
C ALA A 387 0.80 15.58 10.05
N ALA A 388 0.26 14.48 9.49
CA ALA A 388 0.79 13.12 9.60
C ALA A 388 1.92 12.81 8.60
N MET A 389 1.85 13.33 7.37
CA MET A 389 2.82 13.05 6.30
C MET A 389 4.26 13.43 6.70
N PRO A 390 5.27 12.55 6.48
CA PRO A 390 6.65 12.84 6.89
C PRO A 390 7.40 13.84 5.99
N GLY A 391 6.93 14.05 4.76
CA GLY A 391 7.48 14.96 3.75
C GLY A 391 6.38 15.50 2.83
N ASN A 392 6.74 16.15 1.72
CA ASN A 392 5.86 16.60 0.62
C ASN A 392 4.65 17.51 0.92
N ARG A 393 4.34 17.80 2.20
CA ARG A 393 3.17 18.57 2.68
C ARG A 393 2.80 19.79 1.82
N VAL A 394 3.74 20.69 1.55
CA VAL A 394 3.49 21.92 0.77
C VAL A 394 3.09 21.59 -0.68
N ARG A 395 3.65 20.54 -1.27
CA ARG A 395 3.30 20.09 -2.63
C ARG A 395 1.91 19.46 -2.67
N VAL A 396 1.54 18.66 -1.68
CA VAL A 396 0.17 18.11 -1.54
C VAL A 396 -0.86 19.22 -1.34
N ALA A 397 -0.57 20.20 -0.48
CA ALA A 397 -1.44 21.36 -0.28
C ALA A 397 -1.61 22.21 -1.55
N ALA A 398 -0.54 22.36 -2.35
CA ALA A 398 -0.60 23.04 -3.64
C ALA A 398 -1.42 22.24 -4.68
N ASP A 399 -1.19 20.94 -4.81
CA ASP A 399 -1.95 20.07 -5.72
C ASP A 399 -3.46 20.05 -5.37
N TRP A 400 -3.83 20.02 -4.09
CA TRP A 400 -5.24 20.13 -3.66
C TRP A 400 -5.86 21.50 -3.92
N LEU A 401 -5.06 22.57 -3.89
CA LEU A 401 -5.52 23.91 -4.28
C LEU A 401 -5.74 23.99 -5.80
N LEU A 402 -4.92 23.27 -6.58
CA LEU A 402 -5.06 23.15 -8.03
C LEU A 402 -6.26 22.26 -8.42
N ASP A 403 -6.48 21.09 -7.80
CA ASP A 403 -7.68 20.24 -8.00
C ASP A 403 -8.98 20.98 -7.66
N ALA A 404 -8.93 21.98 -6.77
CA ALA A 404 -10.08 22.79 -6.40
C ALA A 404 -10.44 23.89 -7.42
N VAL A 405 -9.55 24.23 -8.37
CA VAL A 405 -9.75 25.34 -9.33
C VAL A 405 -9.47 24.98 -10.79
N LEU A 406 -8.80 23.87 -11.07
CA LEU A 406 -8.42 23.41 -12.41
C LEU A 406 -9.14 22.10 -12.80
N PRO A 407 -9.18 21.77 -14.10
CA PRO A 407 -9.49 20.43 -14.56
C PRO A 407 -8.61 19.35 -13.91
N ARG A 408 -9.22 18.22 -13.51
CA ARG A 408 -8.47 16.96 -13.37
C ARG A 408 -7.94 16.53 -14.72
N GLN A 409 -6.69 16.06 -14.73
CA GLN A 409 -6.04 15.54 -15.92
C GLN A 409 -6.30 14.04 -16.01
N ALA A 410 -7.30 13.65 -16.81
CA ALA A 410 -7.49 12.26 -17.20
C ALA A 410 -6.50 11.93 -18.33
N VAL A 411 -5.31 11.43 -17.95
CA VAL A 411 -4.22 11.08 -18.85
C VAL A 411 -3.70 9.69 -18.49
N GLN A 412 -3.84 8.76 -19.42
CA GLN A 412 -3.20 7.45 -19.36
C GLN A 412 -1.71 7.61 -19.71
N LEU A 413 -0.81 7.02 -18.90
CA LEU A 413 0.64 7.01 -19.17
C LEU A 413 1.10 5.72 -19.84
N GLY A 414 0.39 4.60 -19.66
CA GLY A 414 0.70 3.29 -20.25
C GLY A 414 1.94 2.59 -19.69
N LEU A 415 2.50 3.12 -18.59
CA LEU A 415 3.78 2.70 -18.00
C LEU A 415 3.65 1.43 -17.14
N VAL A 416 2.49 1.16 -16.56
CA VAL A 416 2.22 -0.03 -15.74
C VAL A 416 1.28 -0.96 -16.51
N ARG A 417 1.58 -2.26 -16.53
CA ARG A 417 0.82 -3.29 -17.25
C ARG A 417 -0.05 -4.09 -16.28
N SER A 418 -1.03 -4.83 -16.81
CA SER A 418 -1.94 -5.65 -15.97
C SER A 418 -1.21 -6.77 -15.26
N TRP A 419 -0.29 -7.45 -15.95
CA TRP A 419 0.52 -8.52 -15.39
C TRP A 419 1.57 -8.04 -14.37
N SER A 420 1.97 -6.75 -14.42
CA SER A 420 2.85 -6.14 -13.40
C SER A 420 2.09 -5.64 -12.16
N VAL A 421 0.81 -6.02 -12.05
CA VAL A 421 -0.07 -5.76 -10.90
C VAL A 421 -0.99 -7.00 -10.67
N PRO A 422 -0.42 -8.19 -10.44
CA PRO A 422 -1.20 -9.37 -10.09
C PRO A 422 -1.76 -9.21 -8.67
N LEU A 423 -2.89 -9.88 -8.35
CA LEU A 423 -3.34 -9.92 -6.95
C LEU A 423 -2.37 -10.72 -6.07
N GLU A 424 -1.62 -11.65 -6.67
CA GLU A 424 -0.53 -12.44 -6.09
C GLU A 424 0.80 -11.67 -5.93
N SER A 425 0.77 -10.34 -5.82
CA SER A 425 1.97 -9.54 -5.54
C SER A 425 2.43 -9.70 -4.08
N ALA A 426 3.51 -10.46 -3.85
CA ALA A 426 4.21 -10.48 -2.57
C ALA A 426 4.93 -9.14 -2.28
N SER A 427 5.47 -8.52 -3.33
CA SER A 427 6.12 -7.21 -3.30
C SER A 427 5.59 -6.28 -4.40
N PRO A 428 5.75 -4.94 -4.27
CA PRO A 428 5.52 -4.03 -5.38
C PRO A 428 6.54 -4.34 -6.49
N GLU A 429 6.05 -4.78 -7.65
CA GLU A 429 6.90 -5.34 -8.70
C GLU A 429 8.01 -4.36 -9.12
N VAL A 430 9.25 -4.78 -8.88
CA VAL A 430 10.45 -4.02 -9.25
C VAL A 430 10.71 -4.21 -10.74
N ALA A 431 11.04 -3.14 -11.45
CA ALA A 431 11.28 -3.16 -12.89
C ALA A 431 12.52 -3.99 -13.23
N ARG A 432 12.33 -5.29 -13.50
CA ARG A 432 13.37 -6.24 -13.89
C ARG A 432 14.06 -5.78 -15.18
N VAL A 433 15.40 -5.82 -15.19
CA VAL A 433 16.20 -5.54 -16.40
C VAL A 433 16.04 -6.72 -17.39
N PRO A 434 15.60 -6.50 -18.63
CA PRO A 434 15.46 -7.58 -19.61
C PRO A 434 16.83 -8.19 -19.98
N GLY A 435 16.95 -9.52 -19.88
CA GLY A 435 18.12 -10.26 -20.39
C GLY A 435 18.74 -11.31 -19.45
N ARG A 436 18.29 -11.41 -18.20
CA ARG A 436 18.77 -12.41 -17.24
C ARG A 436 17.70 -13.52 -17.07
N PRO A 437 18.03 -14.81 -17.27
CA PRO A 437 17.06 -15.89 -17.08
C PRO A 437 16.74 -16.10 -15.59
N ASP A 438 15.48 -16.40 -15.28
CA ASP A 438 15.03 -16.68 -13.92
C ASP A 438 15.70 -17.91 -13.33
N ALA A 439 16.32 -17.76 -12.15
CA ALA A 439 16.72 -18.89 -11.32
C ALA A 439 15.47 -19.42 -10.59
N GLY A 440 14.87 -20.48 -11.13
CA GLY A 440 13.70 -21.13 -10.53
C GLY A 440 13.99 -21.69 -9.13
N PRO A 441 12.98 -21.79 -8.24
CA PRO A 441 13.16 -22.27 -6.88
C PRO A 441 13.68 -23.71 -6.84
N ALA A 442 14.78 -23.93 -6.13
CA ALA A 442 15.45 -25.23 -6.06
C ALA A 442 14.63 -26.26 -5.26
N GLY A 443 13.84 -27.07 -5.97
CA GLY A 443 13.04 -28.15 -5.38
C GLY A 443 13.89 -29.27 -4.78
N SER A 444 13.69 -29.57 -3.51
CA SER A 444 14.41 -30.63 -2.78
C SER A 444 13.81 -32.02 -3.00
N ALA A 445 14.51 -32.93 -3.69
CA ALA A 445 14.14 -34.34 -3.76
C ALA A 445 15.33 -35.27 -4.12
N GLY A 446 15.29 -36.52 -3.64
CA GLY A 446 15.89 -37.66 -4.33
C GLY A 446 17.35 -38.02 -4.03
N SER A 447 17.63 -38.57 -2.84
CA SER A 447 18.84 -39.39 -2.63
C SER A 447 18.62 -40.81 -3.19
N ALA A 448 19.28 -41.16 -4.30
CA ALA A 448 19.33 -42.54 -4.81
C ALA A 448 20.52 -42.78 -5.76
N GLY A 449 21.31 -43.83 -5.48
CA GLY A 449 22.07 -44.59 -6.47
C GLY A 449 23.29 -43.94 -7.15
N GLY A 450 24.49 -44.45 -6.84
CA GLY A 450 25.57 -44.53 -7.84
C GLY A 450 25.30 -45.65 -8.87
N PRO A 451 26.22 -45.96 -9.82
CA PRO A 451 27.66 -45.68 -9.72
C PRO A 451 28.32 -45.10 -11.01
N GLY A 452 29.60 -44.69 -10.89
CA GLY A 452 30.58 -45.04 -11.92
C GLY A 452 31.53 -43.95 -12.46
N ARG A 453 32.81 -44.11 -12.07
CA ARG A 453 34.04 -43.94 -12.88
C ARG A 453 34.66 -42.55 -13.12
N THR A 454 35.99 -42.57 -12.94
CA THR A 454 37.06 -41.81 -13.62
C THR A 454 37.13 -40.29 -13.47
N GLU A 455 38.10 -39.88 -12.67
CA GLU A 455 38.86 -38.63 -12.83
C GLU A 455 39.57 -38.56 -14.20
N PRO A 456 40.02 -37.36 -14.59
CA PRO A 456 41.41 -37.22 -15.02
C PRO A 456 42.20 -36.22 -14.14
N ALA A 457 43.51 -36.45 -14.03
CA ALA A 457 44.35 -35.84 -13.01
C ALA A 457 44.94 -34.45 -13.37
N GLU A 458 45.23 -33.71 -12.29
CA GLU A 458 46.34 -32.76 -12.07
C GLU A 458 47.01 -32.02 -13.25
N ARG A 459 47.15 -30.69 -13.07
CA ARG A 459 48.47 -30.02 -13.22
C ARG A 459 48.68 -28.92 -12.18
N ARG A 460 49.61 -29.12 -11.25
CA ARG A 460 50.48 -28.06 -10.69
C ARG A 460 51.74 -28.63 -10.04
N GLN A 461 52.88 -28.04 -10.37
CA GLN A 461 54.16 -28.21 -9.66
C GLN A 461 54.02 -27.57 -8.26
N GLY A 462 54.75 -27.94 -7.21
CA GLY A 462 55.81 -28.95 -7.07
C GLY A 462 56.89 -28.43 -6.09
N GLY A 463 57.30 -29.19 -5.07
CA GLY A 463 58.26 -28.69 -4.07
C GLY A 463 58.41 -29.47 -2.76
N GLU A 464 58.94 -30.69 -2.85
CA GLU A 464 59.82 -31.43 -1.89
C GLU A 464 59.56 -31.52 -0.34
N PRO A 465 60.14 -32.53 0.36
CA PRO A 465 59.44 -33.16 1.50
C PRO A 465 60.22 -33.27 2.83
N ALA A 466 59.53 -33.66 3.91
CA ALA A 466 60.16 -34.14 5.15
C ALA A 466 59.36 -35.22 5.95
N LYS A 467 59.82 -36.47 5.81
CA LYS A 467 59.94 -37.54 6.85
C LYS A 467 58.76 -38.06 7.71
N ALA A 468 58.64 -39.40 7.69
CA ALA A 468 58.46 -40.32 8.85
C ALA A 468 57.06 -40.62 9.47
N ARG A 469 56.38 -41.62 8.90
CA ARG A 469 55.96 -42.94 9.50
C ARG A 469 56.43 -43.29 10.94
N PRO A 470 55.85 -44.34 11.60
CA PRO A 470 54.49 -44.94 11.50
C PRO A 470 53.89 -45.41 12.87
N GLY A 471 52.76 -46.15 12.84
CA GLY A 471 52.28 -47.03 13.93
C GLY A 471 51.07 -46.49 14.71
N GLU A 472 50.16 -47.31 15.25
CA GLU A 472 49.97 -48.78 15.17
C GLU A 472 48.46 -49.14 15.20
N GLU A 473 48.12 -50.42 15.01
CA GLU A 473 46.74 -50.91 14.79
C GLU A 473 46.12 -51.57 16.08
N PRO A 474 45.10 -52.47 16.08
CA PRO A 474 43.95 -52.25 16.96
C PRO A 474 43.72 -53.36 18.02
N ALA A 475 42.68 -53.19 18.87
CA ALA A 475 41.58 -54.15 19.09
C ALA A 475 40.92 -54.08 20.50
N LYS A 476 39.63 -54.49 20.56
CA LYS A 476 38.95 -55.41 21.52
C LYS A 476 39.28 -55.35 23.05
N SER A 477 38.34 -55.55 23.98
CA SER A 477 36.87 -55.70 23.93
C SER A 477 36.26 -55.93 25.34
N GLN A 478 35.06 -55.37 25.61
CA GLN A 478 34.00 -55.97 26.47
C GLN A 478 34.30 -56.20 27.99
N PRO A 479 33.34 -56.68 28.82
CA PRO A 479 31.91 -56.35 28.94
C PRO A 479 31.45 -56.13 30.43
N ASP A 480 30.19 -56.48 30.74
CA ASP A 480 29.52 -56.69 32.05
C ASP A 480 29.24 -55.44 32.92
N GLY A 481 28.06 -55.25 33.53
CA GLY A 481 26.74 -55.94 33.50
C GLY A 481 25.67 -55.01 34.12
N GLU A 482 24.38 -55.33 34.24
CA GLU A 482 23.60 -56.53 33.89
C GLU A 482 22.07 -56.19 33.79
N SER A 483 21.27 -57.11 33.23
CA SER A 483 19.85 -57.49 33.51
C SER A 483 18.82 -56.55 34.21
N ALA A 484 17.50 -56.58 33.90
CA ALA A 484 16.70 -57.25 32.84
C ALA A 484 15.18 -56.90 32.89
N LYS A 485 14.48 -56.95 31.72
CA LYS A 485 13.08 -57.45 31.44
C LYS A 485 11.84 -56.82 32.16
N SER A 486 10.60 -56.79 31.63
CA SER A 486 10.02 -57.07 30.28
C SER A 486 8.54 -56.60 30.14
N GLN A 487 8.01 -56.55 28.89
CA GLN A 487 6.60 -56.32 28.44
C GLN A 487 5.65 -57.55 28.67
N PRO A 488 4.32 -57.60 28.31
CA PRO A 488 3.39 -56.77 27.46
C PRO A 488 2.11 -56.25 28.22
N GLY A 489 0.94 -55.80 27.68
CA GLY A 489 0.31 -55.61 26.33
C GLY A 489 -0.86 -56.58 26.02
N GLY A 490 -2.04 -56.25 25.43
CA GLY A 490 -2.66 -55.01 24.89
C GLY A 490 -4.11 -55.21 24.33
N GLU A 491 -4.71 -54.20 23.63
CA GLU A 491 -6.04 -54.18 22.89
C GLU A 491 -7.38 -54.30 23.71
N PRO A 492 -8.60 -54.02 23.16
CA PRO A 492 -9.05 -52.93 22.25
C PRO A 492 -10.48 -52.30 22.54
N ALA A 493 -10.91 -51.35 21.69
CA ALA A 493 -12.30 -51.13 21.13
C ALA A 493 -13.30 -50.00 21.60
N LYS A 494 -13.92 -49.37 20.57
CA LYS A 494 -15.27 -48.70 20.42
C LYS A 494 -15.61 -47.35 21.12
N GLY A 495 -16.17 -46.40 20.34
CA GLY A 495 -16.99 -45.26 20.83
C GLY A 495 -17.11 -44.03 19.89
N GLN A 496 -18.33 -43.64 19.50
CA GLN A 496 -18.74 -42.42 18.73
C GLN A 496 -20.20 -42.05 19.11
N PRO A 497 -20.77 -40.89 18.75
CA PRO A 497 -20.22 -39.52 18.57
C PRO A 497 -21.12 -38.41 19.22
N GLY A 498 -20.78 -37.12 19.02
CA GLY A 498 -21.78 -36.03 18.93
C GLY A 498 -21.87 -35.00 20.07
N GLY A 499 -22.22 -33.76 19.71
CA GLY A 499 -22.50 -32.65 20.63
C GLY A 499 -22.45 -31.26 19.95
N GLU A 500 -23.61 -30.59 19.81
CA GLU A 500 -23.70 -29.24 19.21
C GLU A 500 -23.33 -28.12 20.21
N PRO A 501 -22.82 -26.96 19.74
CA PRO A 501 -22.72 -25.75 20.54
C PRO A 501 -24.11 -25.12 20.75
N ALA A 502 -24.51 -24.90 22.01
CA ALA A 502 -25.84 -24.40 22.36
C ALA A 502 -26.08 -22.95 21.93
N LYS A 503 -27.31 -22.67 21.48
CA LYS A 503 -27.82 -21.30 21.24
C LYS A 503 -28.14 -20.61 22.58
N SER A 504 -27.80 -19.32 22.70
CA SER A 504 -28.33 -18.45 23.75
C SER A 504 -28.86 -17.15 23.16
N GLN A 505 -30.14 -16.86 23.37
CA GLN A 505 -30.81 -15.59 23.04
C GLN A 505 -31.31 -14.89 24.33
N PRO A 506 -31.76 -13.62 24.26
CA PRO A 506 -31.33 -12.63 25.26
C PRO A 506 -32.33 -12.34 26.39
N GLY A 507 -31.81 -11.74 27.48
CA GLY A 507 -32.61 -11.06 28.50
C GLY A 507 -31.72 -10.39 29.56
N GLY A 508 -32.11 -9.20 30.04
CA GLY A 508 -31.45 -8.50 31.15
C GLY A 508 -31.21 -7.01 30.91
N GLU A 509 -32.14 -6.15 31.34
CA GLU A 509 -31.93 -4.69 31.42
C GLU A 509 -31.01 -4.30 32.61
N PRO A 510 -30.36 -3.13 32.56
CA PRO A 510 -29.30 -2.76 33.51
C PRO A 510 -29.81 -2.25 34.87
N ALA A 511 -29.15 -2.68 35.94
CA ALA A 511 -29.36 -2.15 37.28
C ALA A 511 -28.75 -0.74 37.46
N LYS A 512 -29.37 0.07 38.33
CA LYS A 512 -28.99 1.47 38.59
C LYS A 512 -27.85 1.56 39.62
N ALA A 513 -26.94 2.52 39.42
CA ALA A 513 -26.06 3.06 40.45
C ALA A 513 -26.07 4.59 40.40
N GLN A 514 -26.05 5.26 41.56
CA GLN A 514 -26.24 6.71 41.68
C GLN A 514 -24.90 7.47 41.69
N PRO A 515 -24.83 8.69 41.12
CA PRO A 515 -23.79 9.65 41.45
C PRO A 515 -24.16 10.43 42.73
N GLY A 516 -23.15 10.79 43.53
CA GLY A 516 -23.28 11.71 44.67
C GLY A 516 -22.27 12.85 44.57
N GLY A 517 -22.70 14.08 44.85
CA GLY A 517 -21.89 15.30 44.77
C GLY A 517 -22.77 16.54 44.60
N GLU A 518 -22.79 17.42 45.59
CA GLU A 518 -23.83 18.46 45.76
C GLU A 518 -23.38 19.87 45.30
N PRO A 519 -24.24 20.65 44.62
CA PRO A 519 -24.02 22.08 44.35
C PRO A 519 -24.80 22.99 45.33
N ALA A 520 -24.17 24.11 45.73
CA ALA A 520 -24.76 25.05 46.68
C ALA A 520 -25.93 25.89 46.11
N ARG A 521 -26.91 26.23 46.96
CA ARG A 521 -28.14 26.97 46.62
C ARG A 521 -28.04 28.47 46.97
N LYS A 522 -28.71 29.35 46.19
CA LYS A 522 -30.01 29.94 46.58
C LYS A 522 -30.66 30.83 45.50
N HIS A 523 -31.97 31.01 45.67
CA HIS A 523 -32.95 31.77 44.87
C HIS A 523 -33.31 33.10 45.61
N PRO A 524 -34.30 33.95 45.21
CA PRO A 524 -35.37 33.78 44.20
C PRO A 524 -35.59 34.96 43.20
N GLY A 525 -36.55 34.79 42.27
CA GLY A 525 -37.09 35.87 41.42
C GLY A 525 -37.98 35.38 40.27
N ARG A 526 -39.30 35.61 40.36
CA ARG A 526 -40.37 35.23 39.38
C ARG A 526 -41.55 36.22 39.57
N PRO A 527 -42.59 36.29 38.70
CA PRO A 527 -42.81 35.60 37.41
C PRO A 527 -43.38 36.49 36.26
N GLY A 528 -43.53 35.89 35.06
CA GLY A 528 -44.53 36.28 34.04
C GLY A 528 -44.12 37.38 33.03
N ALA A 529 -44.81 37.53 31.89
CA ALA A 529 -45.71 36.60 31.18
C ALA A 529 -45.93 37.08 29.72
N ASP A 530 -46.18 36.14 28.80
CA ASP A 530 -46.81 36.29 27.47
C ASP A 530 -46.24 37.32 26.46
N GLY A 531 -46.92 37.51 25.33
CA GLY A 531 -46.69 38.62 24.37
C GLY A 531 -46.00 38.26 23.05
N ALA A 532 -46.77 37.76 22.07
CA ALA A 532 -46.26 37.41 20.73
C ALA A 532 -46.20 38.59 19.74
N SER A 533 -45.35 38.46 18.70
CA SER A 533 -45.44 39.11 17.37
C SER A 533 -45.24 40.64 17.25
N GLY A 534 -45.03 41.16 16.03
CA GLY A 534 -45.29 42.58 15.72
C GLY A 534 -44.19 43.45 15.06
N GLU A 535 -43.66 43.03 13.90
CA GLU A 535 -43.32 43.87 12.73
C GLU A 535 -42.81 45.36 12.82
N ARG A 536 -41.62 45.58 12.20
CA ARG A 536 -41.26 46.66 11.24
C ARG A 536 -41.13 48.16 11.66
N HIS A 537 -39.93 48.71 11.36
CA HIS A 537 -39.66 50.06 10.78
C HIS A 537 -39.84 51.32 11.69
N ARG A 538 -39.09 52.44 11.53
CA ARG A 538 -37.86 52.78 10.74
C ARG A 538 -37.22 54.10 11.27
N THR A 539 -35.98 54.38 10.82
CA THR A 539 -35.31 55.73 10.81
C THR A 539 -35.00 56.36 12.20
N SER A 540 -34.11 57.37 12.34
CA SER A 540 -33.47 58.28 11.35
C SER A 540 -31.99 58.63 11.68
N GLU A 541 -31.29 59.26 10.70
CA GLU A 541 -30.32 60.40 10.84
C GLU A 541 -29.07 60.34 11.77
N SER A 542 -28.04 61.22 11.66
CA SER A 542 -27.47 62.04 10.56
C SER A 542 -26.07 62.60 10.96
N ALA A 543 -25.44 63.34 10.05
CA ALA A 543 -24.37 64.33 10.23
C ALA A 543 -22.91 63.90 10.56
N ARG A 544 -21.97 64.68 10.00
CA ARG A 544 -20.53 64.80 10.36
C ARG A 544 -20.28 66.22 10.91
N PRO A 545 -19.10 66.53 11.47
CA PRO A 545 -18.08 67.23 10.66
C PRO A 545 -16.60 66.90 10.97
N ARG A 546 -15.69 67.62 10.28
CA ARG A 546 -14.22 67.81 10.42
C ARG A 546 -13.97 69.37 10.40
N PRO A 547 -12.75 70.00 10.49
CA PRO A 547 -11.38 69.50 10.21
C PRO A 547 -10.18 70.11 11.03
N ALA A 548 -8.94 69.83 10.56
CA ALA A 548 -7.67 70.60 10.71
C ALA A 548 -6.97 70.64 12.11
N HIS A 549 -5.68 70.95 12.28
CA HIS A 549 -4.58 71.45 11.40
C HIS A 549 -3.23 70.70 11.65
N ALA A 550 -2.14 71.06 10.93
CA ALA A 550 -0.75 70.53 11.07
C ALA A 550 0.28 71.69 11.25
N PRO A 551 1.54 71.46 11.71
CA PRO A 551 2.69 70.98 10.87
C PRO A 551 3.68 70.04 11.64
N GLY A 552 4.83 69.54 11.13
CA GLY A 552 5.44 69.50 9.78
C GLY A 552 6.97 69.18 9.80
N THR A 553 7.53 68.64 8.69
CA THR A 553 8.99 68.40 8.39
C THR A 553 9.71 67.24 9.13
N SER A 554 10.69 66.49 8.56
CA SER A 554 11.12 66.29 7.14
C SER A 554 12.07 65.07 6.90
N ARG A 555 12.31 64.76 5.61
CA ARG A 555 13.47 64.10 4.95
C ARG A 555 13.48 62.59 4.58
N LYS A 556 13.46 62.41 3.25
CA LYS A 556 14.16 61.42 2.38
C LYS A 556 13.69 59.95 2.30
N ALA A 557 13.83 59.42 1.09
CA ALA A 557 13.55 58.04 0.66
C ALA A 557 14.67 57.54 -0.29
N ALA A 558 14.77 56.21 -0.44
CA ALA A 558 15.51 55.51 -1.50
C ALA A 558 14.98 54.07 -1.61
N GLU A 559 15.04 53.46 -2.80
CA GLU A 559 14.49 52.13 -3.12
C GLU A 559 15.58 51.04 -3.31
N PRO A 560 15.23 49.74 -3.40
CA PRO A 560 16.16 48.62 -3.13
C PRO A 560 16.94 48.10 -4.36
N SER A 561 17.93 47.22 -4.11
CA SER A 561 18.73 46.57 -5.15
C SER A 561 19.05 45.08 -4.89
N ALA A 562 18.68 44.26 -5.87
CA ALA A 562 19.30 43.03 -6.43
C ALA A 562 20.01 41.96 -5.55
N ALA A 563 19.94 40.71 -6.04
CA ALA A 563 20.55 39.50 -5.48
C ALA A 563 21.90 39.12 -6.15
N PRO A 564 22.76 38.31 -5.51
CA PRO A 564 24.08 37.94 -6.04
C PRO A 564 24.07 36.63 -6.87
N LYS A 565 25.05 36.53 -7.78
CA LYS A 565 25.56 35.26 -8.36
C LYS A 565 27.11 35.30 -8.42
N PRO A 566 27.79 34.15 -8.47
CA PRO A 566 29.21 34.06 -8.11
C PRO A 566 30.18 34.46 -9.22
N SER A 567 31.38 34.87 -8.82
CA SER A 567 32.52 35.13 -9.69
C SER A 567 33.30 33.85 -10.03
N THR A 568 33.98 33.87 -11.18
CA THR A 568 35.04 32.91 -11.55
C THR A 568 36.26 33.69 -12.03
N GLY A 569 37.46 33.18 -11.72
CA GLY A 569 38.73 33.75 -12.17
C GLY A 569 39.50 32.71 -12.98
N ALA A 570 40.12 33.13 -14.09
CA ALA A 570 40.70 32.22 -15.08
C ALA A 570 42.20 32.46 -15.30
N ARG A 571 42.94 31.40 -15.68
CA ARG A 571 44.24 31.51 -16.35
C ARG A 571 44.42 30.45 -17.46
N ARG A 572 44.38 30.95 -18.70
CA ARG A 572 45.13 30.55 -19.92
C ARG A 572 45.59 29.08 -20.09
N SER A 573 45.21 28.50 -21.22
CA SER A 573 46.17 28.15 -22.29
C SER A 573 45.48 28.04 -23.66
N GLU A 574 46.06 28.73 -24.64
CA GLU A 574 46.17 28.42 -26.09
C GLU A 574 44.94 28.09 -26.99
N ALA A 575 45.22 28.12 -28.29
CA ALA A 575 44.34 28.14 -29.48
C ALA A 575 45.24 27.76 -30.72
N PRO A 576 44.79 27.68 -32.00
CA PRO A 576 43.53 28.17 -32.58
C PRO A 576 42.87 27.30 -33.68
N GLY A 577 41.76 27.82 -34.24
CA GLY A 577 41.15 27.36 -35.52
C GLY A 577 39.68 26.92 -35.36
N GLY A 578 38.71 27.46 -36.11
CA GLY A 578 38.71 28.58 -37.06
C GLY A 578 37.26 28.97 -37.47
N THR A 579 37.09 30.12 -38.17
CA THR A 579 35.88 30.54 -38.94
C THR A 579 34.49 30.31 -38.31
N ARG A 580 33.77 31.31 -37.77
CA ARG A 580 32.97 32.34 -38.51
C ARG A 580 32.27 31.75 -39.76
N SER A 581 30.94 31.80 -39.92
CA SER A 581 30.14 33.03 -39.98
C SER A 581 28.65 32.87 -39.60
N SER A 582 28.11 33.95 -39.03
CA SER A 582 26.74 34.49 -39.15
C SER A 582 25.98 34.24 -40.47
N GLY A 583 24.64 34.27 -40.51
CA GLY A 583 23.68 34.52 -39.40
C GLY A 583 22.20 34.71 -39.82
N ARG A 584 21.41 35.28 -38.89
CA ARG A 584 20.01 35.78 -38.96
C ARG A 584 19.57 36.40 -40.32
N THR A 585 18.30 36.42 -40.76
CA THR A 585 16.99 36.43 -40.03
C THR A 585 15.75 36.16 -40.92
N ARG A 586 14.62 35.79 -40.28
CA ARG A 586 13.18 36.05 -40.65
C ARG A 586 12.56 35.47 -41.94
N SER A 587 11.48 34.71 -41.74
CA SER A 587 10.32 34.50 -42.63
C SER A 587 9.50 35.80 -42.85
N PRO A 588 8.57 35.92 -43.84
CA PRO A 588 7.42 35.02 -44.02
C PRO A 588 7.03 34.68 -45.48
N GLY A 589 6.07 33.76 -45.64
CA GLY A 589 5.37 33.48 -46.90
C GLY A 589 5.08 32.00 -47.10
N ALA A 590 3.81 31.62 -47.27
CA ALA A 590 3.40 30.24 -47.54
C ALA A 590 2.32 30.20 -48.63
N PRO A 591 2.50 29.41 -49.70
CA PRO A 591 1.43 28.85 -50.51
C PRO A 591 1.21 27.36 -50.19
N ALA A 592 0.06 26.81 -50.60
CA ALA A 592 -0.33 25.42 -50.30
C ALA A 592 0.45 24.38 -51.14
N PRO A 593 0.68 23.16 -50.62
CA PRO A 593 1.46 22.13 -51.30
C PRO A 593 0.67 21.41 -52.40
N THR A 594 1.15 21.49 -53.64
CA THR A 594 0.76 20.56 -54.72
C THR A 594 1.41 19.19 -54.51
N ARG A 595 0.71 18.11 -54.89
CA ARG A 595 1.22 16.73 -54.78
C ARG A 595 2.35 16.47 -55.79
N SER A 596 3.47 15.94 -55.31
CA SER A 596 4.44 15.16 -56.10
C SER A 596 5.01 14.03 -55.23
N ALA A 597 5.37 12.89 -55.83
CA ALA A 597 5.80 11.71 -55.09
C ALA A 597 7.24 11.85 -54.55
N GLY A 598 7.48 11.28 -53.36
CA GLY A 598 8.83 11.02 -52.85
C GLY A 598 9.35 9.65 -53.31
N PRO A 599 10.68 9.43 -53.27
CA PRO A 599 11.28 8.12 -53.56
C PRO A 599 10.91 7.06 -52.50
N PRO A 600 11.02 5.76 -52.82
CA PRO A 600 10.74 4.68 -51.87
C PRO A 600 11.72 4.68 -50.69
N ALA A 601 11.26 4.19 -49.54
CA ALA A 601 12.07 4.03 -48.34
C ALA A 601 12.91 2.74 -48.38
N ASP A 602 14.08 2.79 -47.75
CA ASP A 602 14.99 1.66 -47.54
C ASP A 602 14.32 0.59 -46.64
N PRO A 603 14.42 -0.72 -46.94
CA PRO A 603 13.86 -1.75 -46.08
C PRO A 603 14.64 -1.87 -44.76
N GLY A 604 13.90 -1.90 -43.64
CA GLY A 604 14.48 -2.15 -42.32
C GLY A 604 15.04 -3.57 -42.18
N PRO A 605 15.94 -3.82 -41.20
CA PRO A 605 16.62 -5.10 -41.05
C PRO A 605 15.66 -6.25 -40.70
N GLU A 606 15.94 -7.44 -41.25
CA GLU A 606 15.18 -8.66 -41.00
C GLU A 606 15.27 -9.14 -39.54
N PRO A 607 14.22 -9.78 -39.00
CA PRO A 607 14.25 -10.38 -37.66
C PRO A 607 15.11 -11.66 -37.63
N PRO A 608 15.79 -11.97 -36.51
CA PRO A 608 16.69 -13.12 -36.42
C PRO A 608 15.94 -14.47 -36.44
N PRO A 609 16.51 -15.51 -37.08
CA PRO A 609 15.83 -16.78 -37.31
C PRO A 609 15.84 -17.70 -36.07
N ASN A 610 14.92 -17.48 -35.14
CA ASN A 610 14.36 -18.50 -34.23
C ASN A 610 13.19 -17.94 -33.39
N GLN A 611 12.03 -17.74 -34.02
CA GLN A 611 10.75 -17.66 -33.32
C GLN A 611 9.84 -18.81 -33.81
N PRO A 612 9.15 -19.54 -32.91
CA PRO A 612 8.09 -20.45 -33.32
C PRO A 612 6.92 -19.64 -33.92
N PRO A 613 6.17 -20.20 -34.89
CA PRO A 613 5.05 -19.49 -35.50
C PRO A 613 3.95 -19.20 -34.48
N PRO A 614 3.20 -18.08 -34.62
CA PRO A 614 2.00 -17.84 -33.83
C PRO A 614 0.96 -18.96 -34.07
N GLY A 615 0.28 -19.38 -33.00
CA GLY A 615 -0.83 -20.33 -33.10
C GLY A 615 -1.99 -19.77 -33.93
N PRO A 616 -2.80 -20.62 -34.58
CA PRO A 616 -3.80 -20.17 -35.54
C PRO A 616 -4.98 -19.44 -34.89
N ASP A 617 -5.40 -18.34 -35.52
CA ASP A 617 -6.66 -17.67 -35.21
C ASP A 617 -7.85 -18.62 -35.41
N ILE A 618 -8.68 -18.78 -34.38
CA ILE A 618 -9.91 -19.57 -34.48
C ILE A 618 -11.02 -18.69 -35.09
N ALA A 619 -11.10 -18.69 -36.42
CA ALA A 619 -12.24 -18.14 -37.13
C ALA A 619 -13.53 -18.96 -36.84
N PRO A 620 -14.70 -18.31 -36.70
CA PRO A 620 -15.93 -19.01 -36.35
C PRO A 620 -16.45 -19.89 -37.51
N GLY A 621 -16.57 -21.19 -37.25
CA GLY A 621 -17.16 -22.16 -38.19
C GLY A 621 -18.69 -22.02 -38.33
N PRO A 622 -19.28 -22.47 -39.45
CA PRO A 622 -20.70 -22.24 -39.75
C PRO A 622 -21.65 -23.12 -38.94
N VAL A 623 -22.78 -22.53 -38.53
CA VAL A 623 -23.88 -23.22 -37.83
C VAL A 623 -24.53 -24.26 -38.74
N LYS A 624 -24.50 -25.54 -38.34
CA LYS A 624 -25.42 -26.56 -38.89
C LYS A 624 -26.69 -26.61 -38.05
N ARG A 625 -27.84 -26.50 -38.71
CA ARG A 625 -29.11 -26.99 -38.17
C ARG A 625 -29.11 -28.52 -38.18
N THR A 626 -29.77 -29.11 -37.20
CA THR A 626 -30.35 -30.46 -37.26
C THR A 626 -31.71 -30.39 -36.61
N ASP A 627 -32.76 -30.75 -37.36
CA ASP A 627 -34.11 -30.89 -36.85
C ASP A 627 -34.24 -32.16 -35.98
N GLY A 628 -35.37 -32.34 -35.27
CA GLY A 628 -35.56 -33.35 -34.20
C GLY A 628 -35.76 -34.81 -34.66
N PRO A 629 -36.53 -35.66 -33.93
CA PRO A 629 -37.68 -35.33 -33.08
C PRO A 629 -37.56 -35.80 -31.61
N ALA A 630 -38.67 -35.72 -30.86
CA ALA A 630 -38.79 -36.09 -29.44
C ALA A 630 -39.24 -37.56 -29.22
N VAL A 631 -39.01 -38.05 -28.00
CA VAL A 631 -39.63 -39.26 -27.40
C VAL A 631 -39.90 -38.97 -25.90
N GLU A 632 -40.97 -39.54 -25.35
CA GLU A 632 -41.42 -39.39 -23.95
C GLU A 632 -40.71 -40.36 -22.99
N GLY A 633 -40.87 -40.16 -21.66
CA GLY A 633 -40.48 -41.14 -20.65
C GLY A 633 -40.55 -40.62 -19.21
N ASP A 634 -41.49 -41.15 -18.41
CA ASP A 634 -41.64 -40.85 -16.97
C ASP A 634 -40.53 -41.46 -16.09
N SER A 635 -40.10 -40.73 -15.05
CA SER A 635 -39.83 -41.20 -13.67
C SER A 635 -39.45 -40.04 -12.74
#